data_AF-A0A8T0HGH8-F1
#
_entry.id   AF-A0A8T0HGH8-F1
#
_cell.length_a   1.000
_cell.length_b   1.000
_cell.length_c   1.000
_cell.angle_alpha   90.00
_cell.angle_beta   90.00
_cell.angle_gamma   90.00
#
_symmetry.space_group_name_H-M   'P 1'
#
loop_
_entity.id
_entity.type
_entity.pdbx_description
1 polymer ?
#
loop_
_entity_poly.entity_id
_entity_poly.type
_entity_poly.pdbx_seq_one_letter_code
_entity_poly.pdbx_strand_id
1 'polypeptide(L)'
;MLRSLMISQAARRTLVSSPKWTFSACSCSALASSSPASWWTTAGVGGCSGSGGERERVGAWRLCRAMFATLGAVDSGGLKRKMAKTVGTHNGTFHCDEALGCFMIRLTDKFADAEIVRTRDQKVLETLDAVLDVGGVYDPENDRYDHHQRGFDEKFGHGFVTKLSSAGLVYKHFGQEIVAKELGLNQDHPDVQRVFLAVYKSFMEAIDGIDNGINLYDTDKPPRYANDTHLSARVGRLNPDWMDEQTSEAEDEAFRKAMSLTGGEFLESVRYYAKSWLPARSIVADCLADRKEADSSGEIMVLKQFCPVSFFLSRALSPLHLSSFATFLID
;
A
#
# COMPACT_ATOMS: atom_id res chain seq x y z
N MET A 1 2.82 -72.31 -19.40
CA MET A 1 2.66 -72.23 -20.87
C MET A 1 1.60 -71.16 -21.15
N LEU A 2 1.76 -70.10 -21.94
CA LEU A 2 2.82 -69.59 -22.80
C LEU A 2 2.43 -68.13 -23.18
N ARG A 3 3.41 -67.21 -23.05
CA ARG A 3 3.74 -66.01 -23.88
C ARG A 3 2.67 -64.91 -24.10
N SER A 4 2.87 -63.66 -23.67
CA SER A 4 3.86 -62.63 -24.09
C SER A 4 3.44 -61.85 -25.33
N LEU A 5 3.29 -60.52 -25.20
CA LEU A 5 3.86 -59.56 -26.16
C LEU A 5 4.07 -58.19 -25.49
N MET A 6 5.32 -57.76 -25.43
CA MET A 6 5.76 -56.38 -25.18
C MET A 6 5.55 -55.54 -26.44
N ILE A 7 5.14 -54.27 -26.32
CA ILE A 7 5.68 -53.17 -27.12
C ILE A 7 5.92 -51.95 -26.21
N SER A 8 7.19 -51.57 -26.15
CA SER A 8 7.75 -50.34 -25.63
C SER A 8 7.47 -49.18 -26.59
N GLN A 9 7.11 -48.01 -26.07
CA GLN A 9 7.55 -46.73 -26.66
C GLN A 9 7.78 -45.70 -25.55
N ALA A 10 9.06 -45.37 -25.40
CA ALA A 10 9.57 -44.30 -24.56
C ALA A 10 9.17 -42.93 -25.14
N ALA A 11 8.37 -42.16 -24.41
CA ALA A 11 8.23 -40.73 -24.64
C ALA A 11 9.25 -39.98 -23.79
N ARG A 12 10.21 -39.37 -24.47
CA ARG A 12 11.29 -38.54 -23.94
C ARG A 12 10.72 -37.44 -23.05
N ARG A 13 10.99 -37.49 -21.74
CA ARG A 13 10.89 -36.32 -20.86
C ARG A 13 12.09 -35.42 -21.17
N THR A 14 11.85 -34.35 -21.93
CA THR A 14 12.75 -33.20 -21.98
C THR A 14 12.76 -32.56 -20.59
N LEU A 15 13.89 -32.72 -19.89
CA LEU A 15 14.27 -31.93 -18.73
C LEU A 15 14.30 -30.45 -19.17
N VAL A 16 13.31 -29.67 -18.76
CA VAL A 16 13.41 -28.21 -18.77
C VAL A 16 14.32 -27.87 -17.60
N SER A 17 15.58 -27.56 -17.89
CA SER A 17 16.50 -27.01 -16.91
C SER A 17 16.03 -25.63 -16.49
N SER A 18 15.77 -25.44 -15.21
CA SER A 18 15.52 -24.15 -14.59
C SER A 18 16.68 -23.19 -14.87
N PRO A 19 16.46 -21.93 -15.29
CA PRO A 19 17.55 -20.99 -15.45
C PRO A 19 18.18 -20.69 -14.08
N LYS A 20 19.49 -20.94 -13.96
CA LYS A 20 20.29 -20.44 -12.84
C LYS A 20 20.58 -18.96 -13.10
N TRP A 21 20.13 -18.10 -12.20
CA TRP A 21 20.48 -16.69 -12.18
C TRP A 21 21.94 -16.54 -11.74
N THR A 22 22.81 -16.02 -12.60
CA THR A 22 24.18 -15.62 -12.20
C THR A 22 24.22 -14.11 -12.05
N PHE A 23 24.20 -13.62 -10.82
CA PHE A 23 24.66 -12.28 -10.49
C PHE A 23 26.17 -12.33 -10.34
N SER A 24 26.91 -11.58 -11.16
CA SER A 24 28.33 -11.34 -10.90
C SER A 24 28.44 -10.21 -9.88
N ALA A 25 28.63 -10.57 -8.61
CA ALA A 25 28.89 -9.59 -7.55
C ALA A 25 30.40 -9.31 -7.49
N CYS A 26 30.78 -8.04 -7.65
CA CYS A 26 32.14 -7.61 -7.41
C CYS A 26 32.44 -7.74 -5.90
N SER A 27 33.44 -8.54 -5.56
CA SER A 27 33.80 -8.93 -4.20
C SER A 27 34.40 -7.77 -3.38
N CYS A 28 33.75 -7.41 -2.27
CA CYS A 28 34.38 -6.75 -1.14
C CYS A 28 34.43 -7.72 0.05
N SER A 29 35.64 -8.03 0.50
CA SER A 29 35.94 -9.01 1.53
C SER A 29 35.37 -8.63 2.90
N ALA A 30 34.75 -9.61 3.55
CA ALA A 30 34.32 -9.54 4.94
C ALA A 30 35.50 -9.80 5.91
N LEU A 31 35.48 -9.12 7.06
CA LEU A 31 36.07 -9.59 8.30
C LEU A 31 34.94 -9.75 9.31
N ALA A 32 34.78 -10.98 9.81
CA ALA A 32 33.79 -11.36 10.80
C ALA A 32 34.49 -11.84 12.08
N SER A 33 33.92 -11.50 13.24
CA SER A 33 33.87 -12.23 14.52
C SER A 33 33.60 -11.19 15.62
N SER A 34 32.77 -11.38 16.65
CA SER A 34 32.17 -12.55 17.28
C SER A 34 30.95 -12.12 18.14
N SER A 35 29.98 -13.02 18.34
CA SER A 35 28.80 -12.92 19.23
C SER A 35 29.14 -13.35 20.68
N PRO A 36 28.17 -13.60 21.61
CA PRO A 36 27.04 -12.79 22.15
C PRO A 36 26.93 -12.83 23.72
N ALA A 37 26.09 -11.97 24.34
CA ALA A 37 25.35 -12.17 25.63
C ALA A 37 24.81 -10.79 26.13
N SER A 38 23.50 -10.51 26.16
CA SER A 38 22.46 -10.80 27.19
C SER A 38 22.54 -10.00 28.51
N TRP A 39 21.34 -9.69 29.04
CA TRP A 39 20.94 -9.24 30.40
C TRP A 39 20.52 -7.76 30.64
N TRP A 40 19.20 -7.61 30.76
CA TRP A 40 18.33 -6.83 31.66
C TRP A 40 18.82 -5.64 32.54
N THR A 41 17.86 -4.72 32.76
CA THR A 41 17.66 -3.76 33.89
C THR A 41 18.64 -2.56 33.95
N THR A 42 18.28 -1.32 34.32
CA THR A 42 17.15 -0.71 35.07
C THR A 42 17.15 0.80 34.83
N ALA A 43 16.01 1.44 35.07
CA ALA A 43 15.85 2.89 35.19
C ALA A 43 16.75 3.50 36.29
N GLY A 44 17.20 4.74 36.05
CA GLY A 44 17.93 5.57 37.00
C GLY A 44 17.55 7.03 36.86
N VAL A 45 16.77 7.50 37.83
CA VAL A 45 16.37 8.90 38.07
C VAL A 45 17.61 9.72 38.43
N GLY A 46 17.70 10.95 37.91
CA GLY A 46 18.78 11.87 38.26
C GLY A 46 18.46 13.31 37.87
N GLY A 47 17.62 13.97 38.65
CA GLY A 47 17.54 15.42 38.64
C GLY A 47 18.75 16.02 39.36
N CYS A 48 19.30 17.12 38.84
CA CYS A 48 20.07 18.05 39.64
C CYS A 48 19.98 19.46 39.06
N SER A 49 19.44 20.34 39.88
CA SER A 49 19.41 21.79 39.81
C SER A 49 20.81 22.40 39.75
N GLY A 50 20.99 23.46 38.96
CA GLY A 50 22.22 24.25 38.94
C GLY A 50 21.99 25.62 38.34
N SER A 51 21.80 26.60 39.22
CA SER A 51 21.70 28.03 38.98
C SER A 51 23.00 28.67 38.49
N GLY A 52 22.87 29.71 37.66
CA GLY A 52 23.81 30.85 37.63
C GLY A 52 24.47 31.13 36.28
N GLY A 53 24.37 32.39 35.83
CA GLY A 53 25.32 32.95 34.85
C GLY A 53 24.72 33.82 33.75
N GLU A 54 24.19 35.00 34.08
CA GLU A 54 24.12 36.12 33.14
C GLU A 54 25.53 36.62 32.84
N ARG A 55 25.96 36.59 31.56
CA ARG A 55 26.47 37.75 30.81
C ARG A 55 26.97 37.37 29.43
N GLU A 56 26.71 38.28 28.50
CA GLU A 56 27.37 38.48 27.19
C GLU A 56 27.06 37.49 26.06
N ARG A 57 26.08 37.88 25.22
CA ARG A 57 26.33 38.12 23.79
C ARG A 57 25.26 39.02 23.20
N VAL A 58 25.67 40.27 22.99
CA VAL A 58 24.93 41.35 22.35
C VAL A 58 25.09 41.20 20.84
N GLY A 59 24.00 41.29 20.08
CA GLY A 59 24.04 41.64 18.67
C GLY A 59 23.32 40.67 17.72
N ALA A 60 22.02 40.88 17.49
CA ALA A 60 21.35 40.76 16.19
C ALA A 60 19.82 40.88 16.32
N TRP A 61 19.31 42.01 16.83
CA TRP A 61 17.88 42.35 16.73
C TRP A 61 17.72 43.83 16.38
N ARG A 62 17.97 44.16 15.12
CA ARG A 62 17.47 45.38 14.48
C ARG A 62 17.01 45.01 13.07
N LEU A 63 15.72 44.76 12.93
CA LEU A 63 14.86 45.13 11.79
C LEU A 63 13.45 44.56 12.02
N CYS A 64 12.80 45.01 13.10
CA CYS A 64 11.35 45.03 13.23
C CYS A 64 10.93 46.50 13.24
N ARG A 65 10.59 47.05 12.06
CA ARG A 65 9.78 48.27 11.86
C ARG A 65 9.66 48.61 10.37
N ALA A 66 9.03 47.74 9.60
CA ALA A 66 8.42 48.09 8.32
C ALA A 66 7.60 46.89 7.79
N MET A 67 6.41 46.63 8.36
CA MET A 67 5.33 45.88 7.67
C MET A 67 4.01 45.83 8.48
N PHE A 68 3.71 46.85 9.29
CA PHE A 68 2.39 46.99 9.91
C PHE A 68 1.81 48.37 9.58
N ALA A 69 1.32 48.51 8.35
CA ALA A 69 0.45 49.62 7.94
C ALA A 69 -0.29 49.26 6.64
N THR A 70 -1.22 48.31 6.73
CA THR A 70 -2.42 48.19 5.87
C THR A 70 -3.34 47.17 6.52
N LEU A 71 -3.96 47.53 7.65
CA LEU A 71 -5.15 46.85 8.13
C LEU A 71 -6.33 47.37 7.30
N GLY A 72 -6.60 46.70 6.18
CA GLY A 72 -7.93 46.74 5.58
C GLY A 72 -8.90 46.04 6.53
N ALA A 73 -10.07 46.62 6.73
CA ALA A 73 -11.15 45.99 7.48
C ALA A 73 -11.48 44.64 6.83
N VAL A 74 -11.11 43.55 7.48
CA VAL A 74 -11.62 42.22 7.15
C VAL A 74 -13.07 42.17 7.61
N ASP A 75 -13.96 42.14 6.63
CA ASP A 75 -15.36 41.79 6.79
C ASP A 75 -15.47 40.51 7.63
N SER A 76 -16.01 40.63 8.83
CA SER A 76 -16.34 39.53 9.72
C SER A 76 -17.61 38.82 9.24
N GLY A 77 -17.62 38.45 7.96
CA GLY A 77 -18.53 37.45 7.42
C GLY A 77 -18.23 36.14 8.11
N GLY A 78 -19.09 35.74 9.04
CA GLY A 78 -18.94 34.49 9.78
C GLY A 78 -18.70 33.33 8.82
N LEU A 79 -17.49 32.80 8.82
CA LEU A 79 -17.17 31.52 8.21
C LEU A 79 -18.07 30.49 8.89
N LYS A 80 -19.21 30.18 8.27
CA LYS A 80 -20.00 29.00 8.61
C LYS A 80 -19.03 27.84 8.47
N ARG A 81 -18.54 27.33 9.60
CA ARG A 81 -17.73 26.10 9.65
C ARG A 81 -18.52 25.05 8.89
N LYS A 82 -18.06 24.69 7.70
CA LYS A 82 -18.65 23.62 6.91
C LYS A 82 -18.65 22.42 7.85
N MET A 83 -19.84 21.88 8.16
CA MET A 83 -19.91 20.72 9.05
C MET A 83 -19.05 19.63 8.41
N ALA A 84 -18.16 19.03 9.21
CA ALA A 84 -17.34 17.93 8.74
C ALA A 84 -18.28 16.82 8.25
N LYS A 85 -17.93 16.21 7.13
CA LYS A 85 -18.66 15.04 6.61
C LYS A 85 -18.54 13.89 7.61
N THR A 86 -19.50 12.98 7.59
CA THR A 86 -19.48 11.79 8.46
C THR A 86 -19.42 10.51 7.65
N VAL A 87 -18.57 9.59 8.09
CA VAL A 87 -18.38 8.28 7.45
C VAL A 87 -18.67 7.19 8.49
N GLY A 88 -19.63 6.33 8.18
CA GLY A 88 -20.04 5.21 9.03
C GLY A 88 -19.26 3.94 8.75
N THR A 89 -18.93 3.20 9.80
CA THR A 89 -18.51 1.80 9.72
C THR A 89 -18.98 1.05 10.97
N HIS A 90 -18.75 -0.26 11.08
CA HIS A 90 -19.20 -1.01 12.24
C HIS A 90 -18.33 -0.79 13.49
N ASN A 91 -18.95 -0.93 14.67
CA ASN A 91 -18.25 -0.95 15.97
C ASN A 91 -17.78 -2.37 16.36
N GLY A 92 -17.17 -2.57 17.53
CA GLY A 92 -16.66 -3.88 17.96
C GLY A 92 -15.34 -4.25 17.28
N THR A 93 -15.10 -5.57 17.14
CA THR A 93 -13.93 -6.10 16.43
C THR A 93 -13.85 -5.51 15.03
N PHE A 94 -12.68 -4.96 14.69
CA PHE A 94 -12.40 -4.37 13.40
C PHE A 94 -11.38 -5.17 12.59
N HIS A 95 -11.44 -5.02 11.28
CA HIS A 95 -10.61 -5.66 10.28
C HIS A 95 -9.76 -4.61 9.55
N CYS A 96 -9.04 -5.11 8.54
CA CYS A 96 -8.10 -4.31 7.79
C CYS A 96 -8.78 -3.43 6.75
N ASP A 97 -9.87 -3.93 6.16
CA ASP A 97 -10.50 -3.34 5.01
C ASP A 97 -11.30 -2.09 5.41
N GLU A 98 -12.09 -2.12 6.48
CA GLU A 98 -12.84 -0.94 6.92
C GLU A 98 -11.92 0.11 7.56
N ALA A 99 -10.84 -0.31 8.24
CA ALA A 99 -9.79 0.61 8.69
C ALA A 99 -9.09 1.33 7.52
N LEU A 100 -8.70 0.59 6.48
CA LEU A 100 -8.07 1.16 5.29
C LEU A 100 -9.05 2.00 4.48
N GLY A 101 -10.29 1.53 4.28
CA GLY A 101 -11.36 2.23 3.58
C GLY A 101 -11.68 3.58 4.22
N CYS A 102 -11.84 3.60 5.55
CA CYS A 102 -12.04 4.84 6.31
C CYS A 102 -10.86 5.81 6.18
N PHE A 103 -9.62 5.30 6.11
CA PHE A 103 -8.46 6.15 5.89
C PHE A 103 -8.46 6.74 4.48
N MET A 104 -8.63 5.90 3.45
CA MET A 104 -8.57 6.32 2.04
C MET A 104 -9.65 7.33 1.69
N ILE A 105 -10.91 7.10 2.11
CA ILE A 105 -12.00 8.02 1.77
C ILE A 105 -11.76 9.43 2.31
N ARG A 106 -11.08 9.56 3.45
CA ARG A 106 -10.70 10.86 4.05
C ARG A 106 -9.61 11.62 3.28
N LEU A 107 -8.91 10.96 2.34
CA LEU A 107 -7.96 11.61 1.43
C LEU A 107 -8.65 12.28 0.23
N THR A 108 -9.95 12.03 0.04
CA THR A 108 -10.73 12.60 -1.07
C THR A 108 -11.18 14.02 -0.77
N ASP A 109 -11.47 14.81 -1.80
CA ASP A 109 -11.99 16.18 -1.64
C ASP A 109 -13.41 16.16 -1.06
N LYS A 110 -14.19 15.12 -1.39
CA LYS A 110 -15.58 14.97 -0.95
C LYS A 110 -15.68 14.70 0.54
N PHE A 111 -14.77 13.91 1.09
CA PHE A 111 -14.78 13.46 2.49
C PHE A 111 -13.51 13.88 3.26
N ALA A 112 -12.83 14.91 2.79
CA ALA A 112 -11.66 15.46 3.47
C ALA A 112 -11.97 15.73 4.95
N ASP A 113 -11.13 15.20 5.82
CA ASP A 113 -11.26 15.32 7.27
C ASP A 113 -12.58 14.81 7.85
N ALA A 114 -13.30 13.92 7.15
CA ALA A 114 -14.56 13.38 7.64
C ALA A 114 -14.38 12.69 9.01
N GLU A 115 -15.38 12.86 9.87
CA GLU A 115 -15.48 12.21 11.17
C GLU A 115 -15.93 10.76 10.97
N ILE A 116 -15.25 9.83 11.65
CA ILE A 116 -15.61 8.41 11.62
C ILE A 116 -16.61 8.12 12.72
N VAL A 117 -17.74 7.51 12.34
CA VAL A 117 -18.80 7.08 13.25
C VAL A 117 -18.87 5.55 13.22
N ARG A 118 -18.61 4.90 14.36
CA ARG A 118 -18.63 3.43 14.47
C ARG A 118 -19.93 2.95 15.10
N THR A 119 -20.77 2.29 14.33
CA THR A 119 -22.10 1.82 14.76
C THR A 119 -22.69 0.77 13.82
N ARG A 120 -23.61 -0.05 14.32
CA ARG A 120 -24.48 -0.91 13.51
C ARG A 120 -25.95 -0.46 13.54
N ASP A 121 -26.26 0.65 14.20
CA ASP A 121 -27.63 1.18 14.22
C ASP A 121 -27.99 1.75 12.85
N GLN A 122 -28.88 1.05 12.15
CA GLN A 122 -29.36 1.41 10.82
C GLN A 122 -29.90 2.85 10.75
N LYS A 123 -30.58 3.31 11.81
CA LYS A 123 -31.12 4.68 11.85
C LYS A 123 -30.02 5.73 11.91
N VAL A 124 -28.89 5.41 12.53
CA VAL A 124 -27.72 6.29 12.53
C VAL A 124 -27.06 6.24 11.15
N LEU A 125 -26.83 5.05 10.60
CA LEU A 125 -26.20 4.84 9.28
C LEU A 125 -26.92 5.59 8.15
N GLU A 126 -28.25 5.62 8.18
CA GLU A 126 -29.10 6.35 7.22
C GLU A 126 -28.84 7.87 7.22
N THR A 127 -28.32 8.43 8.31
CA THR A 127 -28.03 9.87 8.44
C THR A 127 -26.62 10.26 8.03
N LEU A 128 -25.71 9.30 7.84
CA LEU A 128 -24.30 9.54 7.56
C LEU A 128 -24.06 9.81 6.07
N ASP A 129 -23.03 10.61 5.76
CA ASP A 129 -22.73 10.99 4.38
C ASP A 129 -22.22 9.80 3.56
N ALA A 130 -21.37 8.94 4.13
CA ALA A 130 -20.95 7.66 3.53
C ALA A 130 -21.02 6.52 4.56
N VAL A 131 -21.12 5.28 4.09
CA VAL A 131 -21.10 4.08 4.96
C VAL A 131 -20.28 2.97 4.31
N LEU A 132 -19.36 2.38 5.06
CA LEU A 132 -18.44 1.33 4.63
C LEU A 132 -18.58 0.12 5.54
N ASP A 133 -18.54 -1.07 4.96
CA ASP A 133 -18.48 -2.35 5.70
C ASP A 133 -19.65 -2.63 6.65
N VAL A 134 -20.74 -1.88 6.50
CA VAL A 134 -21.95 -2.05 7.29
C VAL A 134 -23.16 -1.53 6.52
N GLY A 135 -24.36 -1.99 6.90
CA GLY A 135 -25.63 -1.55 6.32
C GLY A 135 -26.14 -2.44 5.18
N GLY A 136 -25.34 -3.40 4.70
CA GLY A 136 -25.76 -4.42 3.74
C GLY A 136 -26.06 -3.87 2.35
N VAL A 137 -25.44 -2.75 1.95
CA VAL A 137 -25.69 -2.09 0.65
C VAL A 137 -24.39 -1.67 -0.04
N TYR A 138 -24.25 -2.04 -1.31
CA TYR A 138 -23.30 -1.43 -2.24
C TYR A 138 -24.07 -0.53 -3.20
N ASP A 139 -23.88 0.77 -3.05
CA ASP A 139 -24.49 1.80 -3.87
C ASP A 139 -23.52 3.00 -3.96
N PRO A 140 -22.69 3.08 -5.01
CA PRO A 140 -21.72 4.15 -5.16
C PRO A 140 -22.34 5.51 -5.44
N GLU A 141 -23.59 5.58 -5.93
CA GLU A 141 -24.29 6.86 -6.13
C GLU A 141 -24.64 7.52 -4.79
N ASN A 142 -24.85 6.70 -3.75
CA ASN A 142 -25.16 7.13 -2.38
C ASN A 142 -24.02 6.85 -1.39
N ASP A 143 -22.79 6.64 -1.87
CA ASP A 143 -21.59 6.37 -1.06
C ASP A 143 -21.76 5.25 -0.02
N ARG A 144 -22.38 4.15 -0.43
CA ARG A 144 -22.51 2.92 0.36
C ARG A 144 -21.59 1.85 -0.20
N TYR A 145 -20.64 1.40 0.61
CA TYR A 145 -19.54 0.52 0.22
C TYR A 145 -19.44 -0.66 1.17
N ASP A 146 -20.50 -1.46 1.25
CA ASP A 146 -20.51 -2.75 1.96
C ASP A 146 -20.46 -3.90 0.94
N HIS A 147 -19.83 -5.02 1.29
CA HIS A 147 -19.65 -6.21 0.46
C HIS A 147 -20.35 -7.47 1.02
N HIS A 148 -20.99 -7.37 2.18
CA HIS A 148 -21.59 -8.50 2.92
C HIS A 148 -22.90 -9.05 2.32
N GLN A 149 -23.39 -8.51 1.20
CA GLN A 149 -24.67 -8.93 0.64
C GLN A 149 -24.57 -10.33 0.05
N ARG A 150 -25.65 -11.09 0.19
CA ARG A 150 -25.75 -12.42 -0.43
C ARG A 150 -25.63 -12.28 -1.95
N GLY A 151 -24.67 -12.99 -2.54
CA GLY A 151 -24.44 -12.96 -3.98
C GLY A 151 -23.61 -11.76 -4.46
N PHE A 152 -23.05 -10.95 -3.57
CA PHE A 152 -22.08 -9.92 -3.93
C PHE A 152 -20.86 -10.54 -4.64
N ASP A 153 -20.55 -10.06 -5.85
CA ASP A 153 -19.47 -10.55 -6.73
C ASP A 153 -18.78 -9.40 -7.50
N GLU A 154 -18.86 -8.17 -6.95
CA GLU A 154 -18.21 -7.02 -7.57
C GLU A 154 -16.69 -7.21 -7.56
N LYS A 155 -16.08 -6.91 -8.71
CA LYS A 155 -14.64 -7.04 -8.95
C LYS A 155 -14.07 -5.69 -9.36
N PHE A 156 -12.77 -5.52 -9.19
CA PHE A 156 -12.10 -4.28 -9.60
C PHE A 156 -12.24 -3.99 -11.11
N GLY A 157 -12.38 -5.03 -11.93
CA GLY A 157 -12.31 -4.93 -13.39
C GLY A 157 -10.88 -5.12 -13.88
N HIS A 158 -10.54 -4.64 -15.08
CA HIS A 158 -9.17 -4.66 -15.63
C HIS A 158 -8.48 -6.04 -15.65
N GLY A 159 -9.25 -7.14 -15.67
CA GLY A 159 -8.73 -8.52 -15.65
C GLY A 159 -8.53 -9.11 -14.25
N PHE A 160 -8.79 -8.36 -13.18
CA PHE A 160 -8.80 -8.88 -11.82
C PHE A 160 -10.11 -9.61 -11.53
N VAL A 161 -10.01 -10.75 -10.85
CA VAL A 161 -11.13 -11.64 -10.57
C VAL A 161 -11.46 -11.76 -9.08
N THR A 162 -10.61 -11.20 -8.23
CA THR A 162 -10.79 -11.16 -6.78
C THR A 162 -12.00 -10.29 -6.44
N LYS A 163 -12.90 -10.83 -5.63
CA LYS A 163 -14.06 -10.13 -5.10
C LYS A 163 -13.59 -9.00 -4.18
N LEU A 164 -14.23 -7.83 -4.28
CA LEU A 164 -13.84 -6.66 -3.49
C LEU A 164 -14.29 -6.75 -2.02
N SER A 165 -13.45 -6.24 -1.13
CA SER A 165 -13.79 -5.83 0.24
C SER A 165 -14.31 -4.38 0.26
N SER A 166 -14.70 -3.86 1.42
CA SER A 166 -15.10 -2.46 1.56
C SER A 166 -13.95 -1.50 1.21
N ALA A 167 -12.70 -1.82 1.56
CA ALA A 167 -11.52 -1.08 1.09
C ALA A 167 -11.38 -1.10 -0.44
N GLY A 168 -11.58 -2.28 -1.05
CA GLY A 168 -11.52 -2.45 -2.49
C GLY A 168 -12.55 -1.61 -3.24
N LEU A 169 -13.77 -1.51 -2.70
CA LEU A 169 -14.83 -0.66 -3.25
C LEU A 169 -14.46 0.83 -3.15
N VAL A 170 -13.99 1.30 -2.00
CA VAL A 170 -13.51 2.68 -1.83
C VAL A 170 -12.38 2.97 -2.81
N TYR A 171 -11.40 2.08 -2.93
CA TYR A 171 -10.30 2.25 -3.86
C TYR A 171 -10.76 2.25 -5.32
N LYS A 172 -11.74 1.42 -5.69
CA LYS A 172 -12.31 1.39 -7.03
C LYS A 172 -12.88 2.75 -7.45
N HIS A 173 -13.57 3.45 -6.54
CA HIS A 173 -14.25 4.71 -6.84
C HIS A 173 -13.39 5.96 -6.61
N PHE A 174 -12.47 5.91 -5.64
CA PHE A 174 -11.69 7.08 -5.23
C PHE A 174 -10.18 6.93 -5.42
N GLY A 175 -9.68 5.74 -5.74
CA GLY A 175 -8.24 5.47 -5.82
C GLY A 175 -7.52 6.28 -6.88
N GLN A 176 -8.16 6.55 -8.04
CA GLN A 176 -7.57 7.44 -9.07
C GLN A 176 -7.38 8.87 -8.55
N GLU A 177 -8.35 9.42 -7.81
CA GLU A 177 -8.22 10.74 -7.19
C GLU A 177 -7.04 10.79 -6.21
N ILE A 178 -6.95 9.79 -5.34
CA ILE A 178 -5.89 9.71 -4.32
C ILE A 178 -4.51 9.60 -4.98
N VAL A 179 -4.39 8.73 -5.99
CA VAL A 179 -3.14 8.57 -6.76
C VAL A 179 -2.79 9.86 -7.50
N ALA A 180 -3.76 10.51 -8.14
CA ALA A 180 -3.54 11.77 -8.86
C ALA A 180 -2.98 12.87 -7.95
N LYS A 181 -3.53 13.00 -6.74
CA LYS A 181 -3.04 13.93 -5.71
C LYS A 181 -1.60 13.64 -5.30
N GLU A 182 -1.25 12.38 -5.05
CA GLU A 182 0.12 11.98 -4.68
C GLU A 182 1.13 12.18 -5.83
N LEU A 183 0.70 12.08 -7.09
CA LEU A 183 1.53 12.37 -8.26
C LEU A 183 1.59 13.87 -8.61
N GLY A 184 0.64 14.68 -8.12
CA GLY A 184 0.48 16.07 -8.56
C GLY A 184 0.05 16.20 -10.03
N LEU A 185 -0.76 15.24 -10.50
CA LEU A 185 -1.24 15.16 -11.88
C LEU A 185 -2.78 15.19 -11.94
N ASN A 186 -3.35 15.38 -13.13
CA ASN A 186 -4.78 15.22 -13.34
C ASN A 186 -5.19 13.74 -13.27
N GLN A 187 -6.42 13.46 -12.84
CA GLN A 187 -6.93 12.08 -12.68
C GLN A 187 -6.94 11.28 -14.00
N ASP A 188 -7.12 11.95 -15.14
CA ASP A 188 -7.13 11.34 -16.47
C ASP A 188 -5.71 11.09 -17.03
N HIS A 189 -4.66 11.48 -16.31
CA HIS A 189 -3.29 11.30 -16.77
C HIS A 189 -2.94 9.80 -16.88
N PRO A 190 -2.32 9.35 -18.00
CA PRO A 190 -2.00 7.93 -18.19
C PRO A 190 -1.15 7.29 -17.08
N ASP A 191 -0.29 8.06 -16.43
CA ASP A 191 0.51 7.56 -15.30
C ASP A 191 -0.29 7.38 -14.01
N VAL A 192 -1.35 8.17 -13.80
CA VAL A 192 -2.30 7.93 -12.70
C VAL A 192 -2.95 6.56 -12.91
N GLN A 193 -3.42 6.26 -14.12
CA GLN A 193 -3.98 4.94 -14.42
C GLN A 193 -2.97 3.82 -14.22
N ARG A 194 -1.70 4.02 -14.60
CA ARG A 194 -0.64 3.00 -14.42
C ARG A 194 -0.39 2.72 -12.94
N VAL A 195 -0.25 3.77 -12.13
CA VAL A 195 -0.03 3.63 -10.69
C VAL A 195 -1.26 3.06 -10.00
N PHE A 196 -2.47 3.50 -10.37
CA PHE A 196 -3.74 2.99 -9.85
C PHE A 196 -3.87 1.47 -10.00
N LEU A 197 -3.59 0.95 -11.20
CA LEU A 197 -3.61 -0.49 -11.47
C LEU A 197 -2.47 -1.24 -10.78
N ALA A 198 -1.28 -0.63 -10.68
CA ALA A 198 -0.13 -1.25 -10.04
C ALA A 198 -0.33 -1.40 -8.53
N VAL A 199 -0.80 -0.35 -7.86
CA VAL A 199 -1.13 -0.35 -6.43
C VAL A 199 -2.25 -1.34 -6.14
N TYR A 200 -3.29 -1.43 -6.99
CA TYR A 200 -4.31 -2.46 -6.80
C TYR A 200 -3.69 -3.86 -6.76
N LYS A 201 -2.93 -4.19 -7.81
CA LYS A 201 -2.31 -5.51 -7.98
C LYS A 201 -1.38 -5.90 -6.83
N SER A 202 -0.59 -4.96 -6.32
CA SER A 202 0.46 -5.30 -5.35
C SER A 202 0.09 -5.05 -3.90
N PHE A 203 -1.01 -4.36 -3.64
CA PHE A 203 -1.41 -3.96 -2.29
C PHE A 203 -2.89 -4.26 -2.04
N MET A 204 -3.80 -3.64 -2.79
CA MET A 204 -5.25 -3.74 -2.50
C MET A 204 -5.81 -5.15 -2.69
N GLU A 205 -5.41 -5.85 -3.76
CA GLU A 205 -5.96 -7.18 -4.08
C GLU A 205 -5.71 -8.20 -2.95
N ALA A 206 -4.60 -8.05 -2.21
CA ALA A 206 -4.34 -8.90 -1.05
C ALA A 206 -5.28 -8.60 0.13
N ILE A 207 -5.66 -7.33 0.32
CA ILE A 207 -6.65 -6.94 1.33
C ILE A 207 -8.01 -7.53 0.98
N ASP A 208 -8.45 -7.34 -0.26
CA ASP A 208 -9.69 -7.90 -0.80
C ASP A 208 -9.75 -9.43 -0.65
N GLY A 209 -8.66 -10.12 -1.02
CA GLY A 209 -8.57 -11.56 -0.94
C GLY A 209 -8.63 -12.09 0.49
N ILE A 210 -7.88 -11.48 1.43
CA ILE A 210 -7.86 -11.91 2.83
C ILE A 210 -9.23 -11.72 3.47
N ASP A 211 -9.84 -10.56 3.26
CA ASP A 211 -11.11 -10.19 3.86
C ASP A 211 -12.26 -11.09 3.36
N ASN A 212 -12.30 -11.39 2.07
CA ASN A 212 -13.28 -12.32 1.50
C ASN A 212 -12.94 -13.81 1.74
N GLY A 213 -11.88 -14.13 2.49
CA GLY A 213 -11.46 -15.50 2.77
C GLY A 213 -11.00 -16.30 1.53
N ILE A 214 -10.48 -15.60 0.51
CA ILE A 214 -10.01 -16.18 -0.74
C ILE A 214 -8.58 -16.71 -0.53
N ASN A 215 -8.38 -17.98 -0.85
CA ASN A 215 -7.05 -18.59 -0.81
C ASN A 215 -6.14 -17.99 -1.90
N LEU A 216 -4.89 -17.71 -1.54
CA LEU A 216 -3.88 -17.17 -2.47
C LEU A 216 -3.59 -18.12 -3.65
N TYR A 217 -3.81 -19.42 -3.46
CA TYR A 217 -3.62 -20.44 -4.48
C TYR A 217 -4.88 -21.30 -4.58
N ASP A 218 -5.25 -21.68 -5.80
CA ASP A 218 -6.31 -22.64 -6.07
C ASP A 218 -5.81 -24.07 -5.75
N THR A 219 -5.88 -24.44 -4.48
CA THR A 219 -5.44 -25.75 -4.00
C THR A 219 -6.18 -26.18 -2.73
N ASP A 220 -6.51 -27.47 -2.66
CA ASP A 220 -7.10 -28.09 -1.46
C ASP A 220 -6.05 -28.43 -0.37
N LYS A 221 -4.77 -28.18 -0.63
CA LYS A 221 -3.69 -28.51 0.31
C LYS A 221 -3.60 -27.43 1.39
N PRO A 222 -3.45 -27.81 2.68
CA PRO A 222 -3.20 -26.84 3.72
C PRO A 222 -1.86 -26.12 3.49
N PRO A 223 -1.72 -24.87 3.95
CA PRO A 223 -0.46 -24.15 3.86
C PRO A 223 0.61 -24.87 4.68
N ARG A 224 1.86 -24.81 4.20
CA ARG A 224 3.01 -25.45 4.88
C ARG A 224 3.38 -24.77 6.20
N TYR A 225 2.98 -23.51 6.37
CA TYR A 225 3.19 -22.70 7.57
C TYR A 225 2.10 -21.62 7.64
N ALA A 226 1.79 -21.15 8.84
CA ALA A 226 0.94 -19.98 9.05
C ALA A 226 1.79 -18.69 8.92
N ASN A 227 1.22 -17.66 8.31
CA ASN A 227 1.88 -16.36 8.16
C ASN A 227 1.01 -15.26 8.76
N ASP A 228 1.34 -14.80 9.97
CA ASP A 228 0.60 -13.72 10.66
C ASP A 228 1.36 -12.37 10.60
N THR A 229 2.27 -12.24 9.63
CA THR A 229 3.06 -11.01 9.43
C THR A 229 2.39 -9.99 8.50
N HIS A 230 1.33 -10.38 7.79
CA HIS A 230 0.62 -9.50 6.86
C HIS A 230 -0.16 -8.39 7.58
N LEU A 231 -0.54 -7.37 6.81
CA LEU A 231 -1.20 -6.16 7.31
C LEU A 231 -2.48 -6.48 8.07
N SER A 232 -3.36 -7.35 7.54
CA SER A 232 -4.60 -7.69 8.24
C SER A 232 -4.38 -8.37 9.60
N ALA A 233 -3.34 -9.20 9.75
CA ALA A 233 -2.99 -9.79 11.04
C ALA A 233 -2.43 -8.74 12.02
N ARG A 234 -1.68 -7.74 11.52
CA ARG A 234 -1.19 -6.62 12.32
C ARG A 234 -2.34 -5.73 12.81
N VAL A 235 -3.33 -5.48 11.96
CA VAL A 235 -4.56 -4.80 12.35
C VAL A 235 -5.34 -5.61 13.38
N GLY A 236 -5.47 -6.92 13.18
CA GLY A 236 -6.08 -7.83 14.15
C GLY A 236 -5.48 -7.69 15.56
N ARG A 237 -4.15 -7.56 15.67
CA ARG A 237 -3.44 -7.34 16.94
C ARG A 237 -3.67 -5.99 17.61
N LEU A 238 -4.31 -5.04 16.93
CA LEU A 238 -4.70 -3.77 17.52
C LEU A 238 -6.07 -3.83 18.18
N ASN A 239 -6.89 -4.84 17.88
CA ASN A 239 -8.16 -5.03 18.59
C ASN A 239 -7.88 -5.22 20.09
N PRO A 240 -8.73 -4.67 20.98
CA PRO A 240 -8.64 -4.96 22.41
C PRO A 240 -8.63 -6.47 22.67
N ASP A 241 -7.78 -6.93 23.60
CA ASP A 241 -7.78 -8.33 24.00
C ASP A 241 -9.09 -8.64 24.75
N TRP A 242 -9.52 -9.89 24.73
CA TRP A 242 -10.71 -10.34 25.45
C TRP A 242 -10.62 -10.14 26.98
N MET A 243 -9.40 -9.98 27.51
CA MET A 243 -9.13 -9.64 28.91
C MET A 243 -9.12 -8.13 29.20
N ASP A 244 -9.06 -7.28 28.18
CA ASP A 244 -9.03 -5.84 28.34
C ASP A 244 -10.43 -5.27 28.63
N GLU A 245 -10.47 -4.01 29.06
CA GLU A 245 -11.72 -3.28 29.23
C GLU A 245 -12.38 -3.01 27.86
N GLN A 246 -13.60 -3.52 27.68
CA GLN A 246 -14.36 -3.42 26.43
C GLN A 246 -15.21 -2.13 26.42
N THR A 247 -14.56 -0.97 26.34
CA THR A 247 -15.25 0.33 26.19
C THR A 247 -15.24 0.81 24.74
N SER A 248 -16.27 1.55 24.35
CA SER A 248 -16.34 2.19 23.04
C SER A 248 -15.13 3.11 22.77
N GLU A 249 -14.68 3.83 23.80
CA GLU A 249 -13.56 4.76 23.68
C GLU A 249 -12.24 4.03 23.40
N ALA A 250 -12.01 2.88 24.06
CA ALA A 250 -10.82 2.06 23.85
C ALA A 250 -10.85 1.40 22.46
N GLU A 251 -11.99 0.87 22.04
CA GLU A 251 -12.18 0.32 20.69
C GLU A 251 -11.92 1.38 19.61
N ASP A 252 -12.44 2.60 19.77
CA ASP A 252 -12.29 3.68 18.79
C ASP A 252 -10.86 4.23 18.75
N GLU A 253 -10.17 4.26 19.89
CA GLU A 253 -8.74 4.57 19.96
C GLU A 253 -7.91 3.51 19.21
N ALA A 254 -8.20 2.24 19.43
CA ALA A 254 -7.57 1.13 18.73
C ALA A 254 -7.83 1.20 17.21
N PHE A 255 -9.06 1.50 16.81
CA PHE A 255 -9.43 1.68 15.41
C PHE A 255 -8.67 2.83 14.74
N ARG A 256 -8.50 3.98 15.43
CA ARG A 256 -7.70 5.10 14.91
C ARG A 256 -6.23 4.72 14.69
N LYS A 257 -5.67 3.84 15.53
CA LYS A 257 -4.33 3.27 15.32
C LYS A 257 -4.31 2.35 14.09
N ALA A 258 -5.35 1.52 13.90
CA ALA A 258 -5.47 0.66 12.73
C ALA A 258 -5.59 1.45 11.42
N MET A 259 -6.38 2.54 11.40
CA MET A 259 -6.46 3.47 10.27
C MET A 259 -5.08 4.09 9.97
N SER A 260 -4.35 4.52 11.00
CA SER A 260 -3.02 5.12 10.82
C SER A 260 -2.01 4.12 10.26
N LEU A 261 -2.05 2.88 10.74
CA LEU A 261 -1.20 1.79 10.29
C LEU A 261 -1.47 1.44 8.81
N THR A 262 -2.73 1.14 8.48
CA THR A 262 -3.12 0.74 7.12
C THR A 262 -2.92 1.86 6.12
N GLY A 263 -3.28 3.09 6.51
CA GLY A 263 -3.11 4.28 5.70
C GLY A 263 -1.66 4.64 5.41
N GLY A 264 -0.78 4.49 6.41
CA GLY A 264 0.66 4.69 6.22
C GLY A 264 1.24 3.74 5.16
N GLU A 265 0.95 2.45 5.28
CA GLU A 265 1.44 1.44 4.31
C GLU A 265 0.86 1.62 2.91
N PHE A 266 -0.41 2.01 2.82
CA PHE A 266 -1.05 2.33 1.55
C PHE A 266 -0.34 3.51 0.87
N LEU A 267 -0.11 4.61 1.58
CA LEU A 267 0.58 5.78 1.02
C LEU A 267 2.04 5.50 0.68
N GLU A 268 2.74 4.69 1.48
CA GLU A 268 4.08 4.21 1.14
C GLU A 268 4.08 3.41 -0.16
N SER A 269 3.10 2.52 -0.35
CA SER A 269 2.91 1.77 -1.60
C SER A 269 2.67 2.70 -2.80
N VAL A 270 1.72 3.64 -2.70
CA VAL A 270 1.45 4.62 -3.76
C VAL A 270 2.71 5.43 -4.10
N ARG A 271 3.42 5.94 -3.08
CA ARG A 271 4.64 6.74 -3.26
C ARG A 271 5.79 5.93 -3.85
N TYR A 272 5.93 4.66 -3.49
CA TYR A 272 6.89 3.77 -4.13
C TYR A 272 6.61 3.68 -5.64
N TYR A 273 5.34 3.46 -6.01
CA TYR A 273 4.98 3.37 -7.43
C TYR A 273 5.17 4.69 -8.18
N ALA A 274 4.84 5.81 -7.55
CA ALA A 274 4.98 7.14 -8.13
C ALA A 274 6.45 7.57 -8.29
N LYS A 275 7.27 7.38 -7.25
CA LYS A 275 8.61 8.00 -7.15
C LYS A 275 9.76 7.08 -7.53
N SER A 276 9.55 5.76 -7.51
CA SER A 276 10.60 4.78 -7.81
C SER A 276 10.24 3.93 -9.04
N TRP A 277 9.07 3.26 -9.00
CA TRP A 277 8.68 2.36 -10.06
C TRP A 277 8.43 3.07 -11.40
N LEU A 278 7.64 4.15 -11.42
CA LEU A 278 7.29 4.84 -12.65
C LEU A 278 8.51 5.44 -13.37
N PRO A 279 9.45 6.13 -12.69
CA PRO A 279 10.70 6.56 -13.33
C PRO A 279 11.54 5.40 -13.85
N ALA A 280 11.68 4.32 -13.08
CA ALA A 280 12.43 3.12 -13.50
C ALA A 280 11.83 2.50 -14.77
N ARG A 281 10.50 2.53 -14.91
CA ARG A 281 9.80 2.06 -16.11
C ARG A 281 10.24 2.83 -17.36
N SER A 282 10.37 4.15 -17.29
CA SER A 282 10.79 4.97 -18.42
C SER A 282 12.21 4.65 -18.84
N ILE A 283 13.13 4.51 -17.87
CA ILE A 283 14.52 4.12 -18.12
C ILE A 283 14.59 2.77 -18.84
N VAL A 284 13.85 1.77 -18.35
CA VAL A 284 13.83 0.44 -18.98
C VAL A 284 13.23 0.49 -20.39
N ALA A 285 12.21 1.33 -20.62
CA ALA A 285 11.61 1.50 -21.94
C ALA A 285 12.59 2.13 -22.94
N ASP A 286 13.34 3.15 -22.52
CA ASP A 286 14.36 3.81 -23.33
C ASP A 286 15.51 2.84 -23.63
N CYS A 287 16.03 2.13 -22.62
CA CYS A 287 17.04 1.10 -22.83
C CYS A 287 16.58 -0.01 -23.77
N LEU A 288 15.28 -0.35 -23.74
CA LEU A 288 14.72 -1.33 -24.65
C LEU A 288 14.69 -0.78 -26.08
N ALA A 289 14.34 0.50 -26.27
CA ALA A 289 14.36 1.13 -27.59
C ALA A 289 15.79 1.20 -28.17
N ASP A 290 16.76 1.61 -27.34
CA ASP A 290 18.15 1.85 -27.71
C ASP A 290 18.99 0.56 -27.81
N ARG A 291 18.44 -0.61 -27.42
CA ARG A 291 19.22 -1.86 -27.26
C ARG A 291 20.03 -2.28 -28.49
N LYS A 292 19.54 -1.96 -29.70
CA LYS A 292 20.23 -2.28 -30.96
C LYS A 292 21.45 -1.41 -31.24
N GLU A 293 21.51 -0.23 -30.63
CA GLU A 293 22.68 0.66 -30.67
C GLU A 293 23.78 0.14 -29.76
N ALA A 294 23.40 -0.40 -28.59
CA ALA A 294 24.33 -1.01 -27.64
C ALA A 294 24.84 -2.37 -28.12
N ASP A 295 23.97 -3.16 -28.76
CA ASP A 295 24.31 -4.47 -29.30
C ASP A 295 23.48 -4.78 -30.55
N SER A 296 24.13 -5.10 -31.65
CA SER A 296 23.47 -5.37 -32.93
C SER A 296 22.47 -6.53 -32.88
N SER A 297 22.64 -7.50 -31.95
CA SER A 297 21.68 -8.60 -31.77
C SER A 297 20.43 -8.16 -30.99
N GLY A 298 20.55 -7.11 -30.18
CA GLY A 298 19.49 -6.58 -29.32
C GLY A 298 19.21 -7.45 -28.09
N GLU A 299 20.09 -8.39 -27.77
CA GLU A 299 20.02 -9.24 -26.58
C GLU A 299 20.61 -8.54 -25.34
N ILE A 300 21.52 -7.59 -25.54
CA ILE A 300 22.14 -6.81 -24.45
C ILE A 300 21.42 -5.48 -24.28
N MET A 301 21.10 -5.14 -23.03
CA MET A 301 20.57 -3.84 -22.64
C MET A 301 21.55 -3.14 -21.71
N VAL A 302 21.97 -1.93 -22.06
CA VAL A 302 22.87 -1.11 -21.22
C VAL A 302 22.04 -0.08 -20.47
N LEU A 303 22.13 -0.09 -19.15
CA LEU A 303 21.47 0.91 -18.31
C LEU A 303 22.40 2.11 -18.15
N LYS A 304 21.99 3.26 -18.68
CA LYS A 304 22.72 4.54 -18.52
C LYS A 304 22.75 5.02 -17.06
N GLN A 305 21.84 4.52 -16.24
CA GLN A 305 21.79 4.75 -14.80
C GLN A 305 21.17 3.55 -14.10
N PHE A 306 21.58 3.27 -12.87
CA PHE A 306 20.99 2.20 -12.09
C PHE A 306 19.49 2.44 -11.84
N CYS A 307 18.67 1.43 -12.12
CA CYS A 307 17.27 1.38 -11.70
C CYS A 307 16.87 -0.08 -11.39
N PRO A 308 15.87 -0.32 -10.52
CA PRO A 308 15.40 -1.66 -10.21
C PRO A 308 14.70 -2.32 -11.41
N VAL A 309 15.47 -3.04 -12.23
CA VAL A 309 15.00 -3.66 -13.49
C VAL A 309 14.21 -4.95 -13.31
N SER A 310 14.44 -5.69 -12.22
CA SER A 310 13.88 -7.02 -11.99
C SER A 310 12.35 -7.07 -12.12
N PHE A 311 11.68 -5.99 -11.74
CA PHE A 311 10.23 -5.87 -11.82
C PHE A 311 9.70 -5.77 -13.26
N PHE A 312 10.46 -5.14 -14.16
CA PHE A 312 10.03 -4.89 -15.54
C PHE A 312 10.35 -6.05 -16.48
N LEU A 313 11.35 -6.86 -16.13
CA LEU A 313 11.84 -7.95 -16.97
C LEU A 313 10.81 -9.05 -17.23
N SER A 314 10.01 -9.41 -16.22
CA SER A 314 9.00 -10.46 -16.38
C SER A 314 7.85 -10.07 -17.30
N ARG A 315 7.58 -8.76 -17.49
CA ARG A 315 6.47 -8.24 -18.32
C ARG A 315 6.91 -7.69 -19.67
N ALA A 316 8.11 -7.11 -19.76
CA ALA A 316 8.62 -6.51 -21.00
C ALA A 316 9.20 -7.54 -21.99
N LEU A 317 9.71 -8.68 -21.49
CA LEU A 317 10.35 -9.70 -22.34
C LEU A 317 9.35 -10.69 -22.98
N SER A 318 8.12 -10.80 -22.46
CA SER A 318 7.12 -11.74 -22.99
C SER A 318 6.73 -11.51 -24.46
N PRO A 319 6.53 -10.27 -24.96
CA PRO A 319 6.15 -10.03 -26.35
C PRO A 319 7.32 -10.13 -27.34
N LEU A 320 8.57 -10.12 -26.86
CA LEU A 320 9.76 -9.94 -27.72
C LEU A 320 10.46 -11.25 -28.09
N HIS A 321 10.02 -12.40 -27.56
CA HIS A 321 10.71 -13.70 -27.73
C HIS A 321 12.23 -13.65 -27.41
N LEU A 322 12.66 -12.64 -26.65
CA LEU A 322 14.03 -12.56 -26.18
C LEU A 322 14.18 -13.66 -25.13
N SER A 323 15.08 -14.61 -25.42
CA SER A 323 15.46 -15.63 -24.46
C SER A 323 15.96 -14.97 -23.17
N SER A 324 15.98 -15.71 -22.06
CA SER A 324 16.21 -15.28 -20.68
C SER A 324 17.55 -14.58 -20.36
N PHE A 325 18.23 -14.00 -21.35
CA PHE A 325 19.56 -13.41 -21.27
C PHE A 325 19.54 -11.94 -21.71
N ALA A 326 18.73 -11.11 -21.06
CA ALA A 326 19.05 -9.69 -21.02
C ALA A 326 20.21 -9.51 -20.03
N THR A 327 21.44 -9.41 -20.53
CA THR A 327 22.59 -9.06 -19.70
C THR A 327 22.57 -7.55 -19.50
N PHE A 328 22.38 -7.13 -18.24
CA PHE A 328 22.46 -5.73 -17.85
C PHE A 328 23.90 -5.39 -17.52
N LEU A 329 24.46 -4.46 -18.27
CA LEU A 329 25.68 -3.75 -17.88
C LEU A 329 25.24 -2.40 -17.32
N ILE A 330 25.68 -2.13 -16.09
CA ILE A 330 25.66 -0.79 -15.51
C ILE A 330 27.00 -0.20 -15.91
N ASP A 331 26.97 0.91 -16.63
CA ASP A 331 28.17 1.71 -16.95
C ASP A 331 28.71 2.40 -15.68
#